data_AF-A0A7Y3FNE3-F1
#
_entry.id   AF-A0A7Y3FNE3-F1
#
_cell.length_a   1.000
_cell.length_b   1.000
_cell.length_c   1.000
_cell.angle_alpha   90.00
_cell.angle_beta   90.00
_cell.angle_gamma   90.00
#
_symmetry.space_group_name_H-M   'P 1'
#
loop_
_entity.id
_entity.type
_entity.pdbx_description
1 polymer ?
#
loop_
_entity_poly.entity_id
_entity_poly.type
_entity_poly.pdbx_seq_one_letter_code
_entity_poly.pdbx_strand_id
1 'polypeptide(L)'
;MTARSSNEDRYWATRSGADGFLTKESMGEELLDSVQSALASRALADLSRIEPPTQTLEESDVLARVCEVLDRKLFEASIVNDIVAIGVRADDLHGTINESLSILGRLVECDAAGVLLHLEHELVLRANKLMSIGDFEVFRDLSALRGRQFTTVDVRGEDLNLILPTGVDTSEILDTTGATTDGGWESFESIPLWSKGEVVALLVLASHEKDAFSDNARRNLRTIEPHLATVIDSAKQYQRILEQEARSSLSSLLD
;
A
#
# COMPACT_ATOMS: atom_id res chain seq x y z
N MET A 1 -26.82 24.79 6.55
CA MET A 1 -25.40 25.18 6.44
C MET A 1 -24.72 24.71 7.70
N THR A 2 -24.13 23.52 7.65
CA THR A 2 -23.70 22.74 8.82
C THR A 2 -22.20 22.86 9.02
N ALA A 3 -21.80 23.45 10.13
CA ALA A 3 -20.45 23.36 10.67
C ALA A 3 -20.13 21.89 11.02
N ARG A 4 -19.26 21.24 10.24
CA ARG A 4 -18.60 19.97 10.60
C ARG A 4 -17.08 20.20 10.47
N SER A 5 -16.52 20.88 11.46
CA SER A 5 -15.06 20.94 11.68
C SER A 5 -14.85 20.91 13.19
N SER A 6 -14.42 19.76 13.75
CA SER A 6 -13.98 19.79 15.15
C SER A 6 -13.10 18.62 15.61
N ASN A 7 -13.16 17.44 14.99
CA ASN A 7 -12.38 16.28 15.48
C ASN A 7 -11.22 15.86 14.58
N GLU A 8 -11.38 15.93 13.25
CA GLU A 8 -10.35 15.52 12.30
C GLU A 8 -9.18 16.51 12.26
N ASP A 9 -9.48 17.81 12.26
CA ASP A 9 -8.46 18.88 12.29
C ASP A 9 -7.67 18.89 13.60
N ARG A 10 -8.34 18.60 14.73
CA ARG A 10 -7.68 18.42 16.03
C ARG A 10 -6.74 17.23 16.03
N TYR A 11 -7.17 16.12 15.42
CA TYR A 11 -6.37 14.90 15.33
C TYR A 11 -5.09 15.12 14.49
N TRP A 12 -5.19 15.84 13.37
CA TRP A 12 -4.01 16.17 12.55
C TRP A 12 -3.05 17.16 13.22
N ALA A 13 -3.57 18.15 13.98
CA ALA A 13 -2.74 19.14 14.68
C ALA A 13 -1.87 18.53 15.80
N THR A 14 -2.40 17.56 16.56
CA THR A 14 -1.62 16.90 17.64
C THR A 14 -0.50 16.01 17.08
N ARG A 15 -0.68 15.42 15.89
CA ARG A 15 0.31 14.50 15.30
C ARG A 15 1.44 15.23 14.54
N SER A 16 1.22 16.49 14.14
CA SER A 16 2.22 17.33 13.48
C SER A 16 3.14 18.09 14.45
N GLY A 17 2.95 17.92 15.76
CA GLY A 17 3.76 18.56 16.80
C GLY A 17 3.39 20.01 17.09
N ALA A 18 2.14 20.40 16.82
CA ALA A 18 1.65 21.74 17.16
C ALA A 18 1.41 21.89 18.67
N ASP A 19 1.82 23.02 19.24
CA ASP A 19 1.65 23.33 20.67
C ASP A 19 0.19 23.72 21.04
N GLY A 20 -0.71 23.84 20.06
CA GLY A 20 -2.13 24.18 20.28
C GLY A 20 -2.97 24.23 19.00
N PHE A 21 -4.30 24.31 19.16
CA PHE A 21 -5.29 24.39 18.07
C PHE A 21 -6.31 25.48 18.38
N LEU A 22 -6.53 26.41 17.45
CA LEU A 22 -7.49 27.50 17.57
C LEU A 22 -8.45 27.51 16.37
N THR A 23 -9.72 27.80 16.63
CA THR A 23 -10.75 27.91 15.60
C THR A 23 -10.96 29.39 15.24
N LYS A 24 -11.57 29.63 14.07
CA LYS A 24 -11.82 31.01 13.60
C LYS A 24 -12.79 31.80 14.52
N GLU A 25 -13.50 31.12 15.42
CA GLU A 25 -14.44 31.70 16.37
C GLU A 25 -13.79 32.14 17.70
N SER A 26 -12.55 31.72 17.98
CA SER A 26 -11.82 32.00 19.23
C SER A 26 -10.89 33.23 19.14
N MET A 27 -11.26 34.23 18.32
CA MET A 27 -10.47 35.46 18.17
C MET A 27 -10.75 36.45 19.31
N GLY A 28 -9.78 36.63 20.20
CA GLY A 28 -9.87 37.53 21.35
C GLY A 28 -8.87 37.18 22.46
N GLU A 29 -9.30 37.23 23.72
CA GLU A 29 -8.48 36.90 24.90
C GLU A 29 -7.94 35.45 24.87
N GLU A 30 -8.71 34.49 24.33
CA GLU A 30 -8.29 33.09 24.21
C GLU A 30 -7.07 32.90 23.28
N LEU A 31 -6.90 33.74 22.25
CA LEU A 31 -5.71 33.75 21.40
C LEU A 31 -4.48 34.22 22.16
N LEU A 32 -4.63 35.26 22.99
CA LEU A 32 -3.54 35.81 23.79
C LEU A 32 -3.07 34.81 24.85
N ASP A 33 -4.00 34.14 25.53
CA ASP A 33 -3.70 33.09 26.51
C ASP A 33 -3.03 31.88 25.85
N SER A 34 -3.49 31.47 24.66
CA SER A 34 -2.87 30.37 23.93
C SER A 34 -1.44 30.70 23.47
N VAL A 35 -1.19 31.95 23.06
CA VAL A 35 0.16 32.41 22.69
C VAL A 35 1.08 32.52 23.91
N GLN A 36 0.58 33.05 25.04
CA GLN A 36 1.36 33.10 26.28
C GLN A 36 1.68 31.71 26.82
N SER A 37 0.73 30.78 26.77
CA SER A 37 0.94 29.38 27.16
C SER A 37 1.96 28.69 26.26
N ALA A 38 1.91 28.92 24.94
CA ALA A 38 2.91 28.37 24.02
C ALA A 38 4.31 28.96 24.26
N LEU A 39 4.41 30.27 24.51
CA LEU A 39 5.68 30.93 24.85
C LEU A 39 6.24 30.45 26.19
N ALA A 40 5.39 30.22 27.20
CA ALA A 40 5.79 29.71 28.50
C ALA A 40 6.26 28.25 28.41
N SER A 41 5.54 27.38 27.69
CA SER A 41 5.95 26.01 27.42
C SER A 41 7.28 25.95 26.66
N ARG A 42 7.50 26.85 25.70
CA ARG A 42 8.77 26.97 24.98
C ARG A 42 9.90 27.48 25.87
N ALA A 43 9.66 28.48 26.72
CA ALA A 43 10.65 28.97 27.67
C ALA A 43 11.05 27.92 28.71
N LEU A 44 10.09 27.09 29.17
CA LEU A 44 10.34 25.94 30.05
C LEU A 44 11.13 24.83 29.33
N ALA A 45 10.82 24.57 28.06
CA ALA A 45 11.56 23.62 27.22
C ALA A 45 12.99 24.11 26.89
N ASP A 46 13.19 25.42 26.72
CA ASP A 46 14.52 26.02 26.51
C ASP A 46 15.37 25.98 27.79
N LEU A 47 14.77 26.15 28.97
CA LEU A 47 15.48 26.04 30.26
C LEU A 47 15.89 24.61 30.63
N SER A 48 15.26 23.60 30.02
CA SER A 48 15.53 22.17 30.28
C SER A 48 16.28 21.47 29.15
N ARG A 49 16.69 22.20 28.10
CA ARG A 49 17.65 21.71 27.12
C ARG A 49 19.06 21.74 27.71
N ILE A 50 19.59 20.54 27.97
CA ILE A 50 20.98 20.27 27.60
C ILE A 50 21.04 20.62 26.10
N GLU A 51 21.76 21.68 25.75
CA GLU A 51 21.94 22.10 24.35
C GLU A 51 22.34 20.86 23.53
N PRO A 52 21.49 20.36 22.61
CA PRO A 52 22.05 19.58 21.52
C PRO A 52 23.02 20.55 20.83
N PRO A 53 24.26 20.14 20.50
CA PRO A 53 25.18 21.03 19.83
C PRO A 53 24.43 21.63 18.64
N THR A 54 24.40 22.97 18.55
CA THR A 54 23.98 23.66 17.34
C THR A 54 24.83 23.09 16.22
N GLN A 55 24.27 22.12 15.49
CA GLN A 55 24.81 21.68 14.23
C GLN A 55 24.61 22.87 13.32
N THR A 56 25.64 23.71 13.23
CA THR A 56 25.91 24.48 12.02
C THR A 56 25.88 23.45 10.90
N LEU A 57 24.80 23.44 10.12
CA LEU A 57 24.68 22.63 8.91
C LEU A 57 25.90 22.99 8.04
N GLU A 58 26.95 22.17 8.09
CA GLU A 58 28.07 22.36 7.19
C GLU A 58 27.56 22.10 5.77
N GLU A 59 28.12 22.80 4.78
CA GLU A 59 27.73 22.59 3.37
C GLU A 59 27.82 21.11 2.96
N SER A 60 28.70 20.34 3.61
CA SER A 60 28.79 18.88 3.48
C SER A 60 27.55 18.13 3.96
N ASP A 61 26.89 18.57 5.03
CA ASP A 61 25.67 17.95 5.56
C ASP A 61 24.47 18.27 4.67
N VAL A 62 24.42 19.49 4.12
CA VAL A 62 23.42 19.88 3.12
C VAL A 62 23.60 19.05 1.85
N LEU A 63 24.83 18.88 1.36
CA LEU A 63 25.13 18.03 0.21
C LEU A 63 24.80 16.57 0.47
N ALA A 64 25.16 16.01 1.62
CA ALA A 64 24.80 14.64 1.99
C ALA A 64 23.28 14.45 2.00
N ARG A 65 22.54 15.41 2.56
CA ARG A 65 21.08 15.38 2.58
C ARG A 65 20.47 15.56 1.19
N VAL A 66 21.04 16.42 0.37
CA VAL A 66 20.63 16.61 -1.03
C VAL A 66 20.89 15.32 -1.81
N CYS A 67 22.05 14.68 -1.68
CA CYS A 67 22.35 13.40 -2.30
C CYS A 67 21.38 12.31 -1.84
N GLU A 68 21.11 12.18 -0.54
CA GLU A 68 20.15 11.20 -0.02
C GLU A 68 18.72 11.45 -0.56
N VAL A 69 18.31 12.72 -0.66
CA VAL A 69 17.00 13.09 -1.24
C VAL A 69 16.97 12.81 -2.74
N LEU A 70 18.03 13.13 -3.47
CA LEU A 70 18.15 12.88 -4.90
C LEU A 70 18.17 11.39 -5.20
N ASP A 71 18.94 10.60 -4.46
CA ASP A 71 19.01 9.15 -4.60
C ASP A 71 17.65 8.52 -4.33
N ARG A 72 16.96 8.96 -3.26
CA ARG A 72 15.57 8.53 -3.00
C ARG A 72 14.62 8.92 -4.12
N LYS A 73 14.73 10.13 -4.67
CA LYS A 73 13.85 10.60 -5.76
C LYS A 73 14.14 9.91 -7.08
N LEU A 74 15.40 9.62 -7.38
CA LEU A 74 15.83 8.82 -8.51
C LEU A 74 15.32 7.38 -8.38
N PHE A 75 15.42 6.79 -7.19
CA PHE A 75 14.89 5.47 -6.91
C PHE A 75 13.37 5.42 -7.08
N GLU A 76 12.63 6.33 -6.43
CA GLU A 76 11.17 6.45 -6.57
C GLU A 76 10.77 6.61 -8.05
N ALA A 77 11.43 7.51 -8.79
CA ALA A 77 11.12 7.74 -10.20
C ALA A 77 11.44 6.54 -11.09
N SER A 78 12.53 5.81 -10.83
CA SER A 78 12.89 4.60 -11.57
C SER A 78 11.82 3.52 -11.38
N ILE A 79 11.40 3.28 -10.14
CA ILE A 79 10.39 2.25 -9.83
C ILE A 79 9.04 2.62 -10.44
N VAL A 80 8.64 3.89 -10.34
CA VAL A 80 7.42 4.38 -10.97
C VAL A 80 7.49 4.21 -12.49
N ASN A 81 8.62 4.54 -13.12
CA ASN A 81 8.81 4.33 -14.56
C ASN A 81 8.75 2.86 -14.96
N ASP A 82 9.37 1.96 -14.18
CA ASP A 82 9.33 0.53 -14.46
C ASP A 82 7.89 -0.01 -14.38
N ILE A 83 7.13 0.39 -13.36
CA ILE A 83 5.72 0.01 -13.19
C ILE A 83 4.86 0.55 -14.34
N VAL A 84 5.02 1.83 -14.69
CA VAL A 84 4.29 2.43 -15.81
C VAL A 84 4.66 1.77 -17.15
N ALA A 85 5.93 1.42 -17.35
CA ALA A 85 6.39 0.76 -18.57
C ALA A 85 5.79 -0.64 -18.76
N ILE A 86 5.49 -1.36 -17.68
CA ILE A 86 4.75 -2.64 -17.73
C ILE A 86 3.33 -2.39 -18.23
N GLY A 87 2.64 -1.37 -17.68
CA GLY A 87 1.27 -1.05 -18.08
C GLY A 87 1.11 -0.72 -19.58
N VAL A 88 2.16 -0.26 -20.24
CA VAL A 88 2.17 0.03 -21.69
C VAL A 88 2.27 -1.23 -22.56
N ARG A 89 2.71 -2.36 -22.00
CA ARG A 89 2.86 -3.66 -22.70
C ARG A 89 1.85 -4.71 -22.25
N ALA A 90 0.84 -4.29 -21.49
CA ALA A 90 -0.10 -5.18 -20.82
C ALA A 90 -1.06 -5.86 -21.81
N ASP A 91 -0.60 -6.93 -22.46
CA ASP A 91 -1.46 -7.83 -23.23
C ASP A 91 -2.18 -8.86 -22.32
N ASP A 92 -1.72 -9.00 -21.08
CA ASP A 92 -2.23 -9.93 -20.07
C ASP A 92 -2.30 -9.28 -18.68
N LEU A 93 -3.48 -9.33 -18.05
CA LEU A 93 -3.73 -8.78 -16.71
C LEU A 93 -2.90 -9.49 -15.65
N HIS A 94 -2.89 -10.82 -15.67
CA HIS A 94 -2.23 -11.63 -14.65
C HIS A 94 -0.72 -11.47 -14.72
N GLY A 95 -0.15 -11.47 -15.93
CA GLY A 95 1.26 -11.14 -16.19
C GLY A 95 1.64 -9.75 -15.67
N THR A 96 0.84 -8.73 -15.97
CA THR A 96 1.07 -7.34 -15.52
C THR A 96 1.07 -7.22 -14.00
N ILE A 97 0.12 -7.86 -13.33
CA ILE A 97 0.05 -7.88 -11.86
C ILE A 97 1.29 -8.57 -11.29
N ASN A 98 1.67 -9.73 -11.82
CA ASN A 98 2.80 -10.48 -11.30
C ASN A 98 4.15 -9.75 -11.52
N GLU A 99 4.35 -9.11 -12.66
CA GLU A 99 5.53 -8.27 -12.89
C GLU A 99 5.56 -7.07 -11.92
N SER A 100 4.40 -6.46 -11.68
CA SER A 100 4.27 -5.38 -10.69
C SER A 100 4.60 -5.86 -9.27
N LEU A 101 4.12 -7.04 -8.87
CA LEU A 101 4.48 -7.68 -7.60
C LEU A 101 5.98 -8.03 -7.53
N SER A 102 6.61 -8.37 -8.66
CA SER A 102 8.05 -8.59 -8.78
C SER A 102 8.86 -7.35 -8.42
N ILE A 103 8.43 -6.21 -8.94
CA ILE A 103 9.08 -4.92 -8.64
C ILE A 103 8.85 -4.58 -7.17
N LEU A 104 7.63 -4.72 -6.66
CA LEU A 104 7.30 -4.47 -5.26
C LEU A 104 8.12 -5.33 -4.29
N GLY A 105 8.36 -6.60 -4.61
CA GLY A 105 9.19 -7.49 -3.80
C GLY A 105 10.64 -7.02 -3.65
N ARG A 106 11.13 -6.10 -4.51
CA ARG A 106 12.46 -5.47 -4.35
C ARG A 106 12.44 -4.27 -3.41
N LEU A 107 11.27 -3.72 -3.10
CA LEU A 107 11.12 -2.57 -2.21
C LEU A 107 10.72 -2.93 -0.79
N VAL A 108 9.99 -4.02 -0.64
CA VAL A 108 9.46 -4.47 0.65
C VAL A 108 9.77 -5.95 0.81
N GLU A 109 10.57 -6.24 1.83
CA GLU A 109 10.82 -7.61 2.26
C GLU A 109 9.52 -8.21 2.79
N CYS A 110 8.99 -9.19 2.06
CA CYS A 110 7.79 -9.92 2.40
C CYS A 110 7.94 -11.37 1.96
N ASP A 111 7.28 -12.28 2.68
CA ASP A 111 7.30 -13.70 2.37
C ASP A 111 6.26 -14.05 1.31
N ALA A 112 5.12 -13.35 1.34
CA ALA A 112 4.05 -13.47 0.36
C ALA A 112 3.49 -12.09 0.01
N ALA A 113 3.23 -11.88 -1.28
CA ALA A 113 2.57 -10.70 -1.80
C ALA A 113 1.48 -11.12 -2.78
N GLY A 114 0.35 -10.44 -2.76
CA GLY A 114 -0.74 -10.74 -3.68
C GLY A 114 -1.60 -9.54 -4.02
N VAL A 115 -2.34 -9.67 -5.10
CA VAL A 115 -3.36 -8.71 -5.51
C VAL A 115 -4.69 -9.43 -5.56
N LEU A 116 -5.63 -8.99 -4.73
CA LEU A 116 -7.01 -9.44 -4.73
C LEU A 116 -7.82 -8.60 -5.73
N LEU A 117 -8.30 -9.25 -6.77
CA LEU A 117 -9.26 -8.74 -7.75
C LEU A 117 -10.66 -9.15 -7.32
N HIS A 118 -11.28 -8.28 -6.54
CA HIS A 118 -12.47 -8.66 -5.78
C HIS A 118 -13.71 -8.89 -6.65
N LEU A 119 -13.84 -8.22 -7.80
CA LEU A 119 -14.97 -8.44 -8.73
C LEU A 119 -14.81 -9.72 -9.54
N GLU A 120 -13.55 -10.10 -9.79
CA GLU A 120 -13.17 -11.28 -10.56
C GLU A 120 -13.06 -12.54 -9.67
N HIS A 121 -13.13 -12.38 -8.34
CA HIS A 121 -12.92 -13.43 -7.34
C HIS A 121 -11.56 -14.11 -7.51
N GLU A 122 -10.54 -13.33 -7.87
CA GLU A 122 -9.19 -13.83 -8.14
C GLU A 122 -8.20 -13.26 -7.14
N LEU A 123 -7.31 -14.12 -6.65
CA LEU A 123 -6.15 -13.74 -5.86
C LEU A 123 -4.89 -14.11 -6.66
N VAL A 124 -4.24 -13.09 -7.22
CA VAL A 124 -2.93 -13.27 -7.85
C VAL A 124 -1.88 -13.28 -6.76
N LEU A 125 -1.22 -14.42 -6.55
CA LEU A 125 -0.27 -14.63 -5.46
C LEU A 125 1.14 -14.78 -5.99
N ARG A 126 2.08 -14.14 -5.32
CA ARG A 126 3.51 -14.37 -5.44
C ARG A 126 4.10 -14.71 -4.07
N ALA A 127 4.67 -15.91 -3.97
CA ALA A 127 5.44 -16.33 -2.81
C ALA A 127 6.93 -16.06 -3.07
N ASN A 128 7.61 -15.41 -2.12
CA ASN A 128 9.06 -15.25 -2.16
C ASN A 128 9.79 -16.34 -1.35
N LYS A 129 9.04 -17.07 -0.50
CA LYS A 129 9.49 -18.25 0.25
C LYS A 129 8.45 -19.36 0.12
N LEU A 130 8.88 -20.61 0.29
CA LEU A 130 7.97 -21.75 0.36
C LEU A 130 7.04 -21.57 1.57
N MET A 131 5.74 -21.67 1.36
CA MET A 131 4.70 -21.49 2.37
C MET A 131 4.00 -22.81 2.68
N SER A 132 3.56 -22.99 3.92
CA SER A 132 2.73 -24.15 4.25
C SER A 132 1.31 -23.97 3.69
N ILE A 133 0.56 -25.07 3.54
CA ILE A 133 -0.86 -25.00 3.17
C ILE A 133 -1.65 -24.17 4.18
N GLY A 134 -1.33 -24.26 5.48
CA GLY A 134 -1.97 -23.47 6.52
C GLY A 134 -1.72 -21.97 6.34
N ASP A 135 -0.48 -21.56 6.06
CA ASP A 135 -0.16 -20.14 5.84
C ASP A 135 -0.87 -19.59 4.60
N PHE A 136 -0.98 -20.42 3.55
CA PHE A 136 -1.73 -20.08 2.34
C PHE A 136 -3.23 -19.88 2.62
N GLU A 137 -3.86 -20.81 3.35
CA GLU A 137 -5.27 -20.69 3.71
C GLU A 137 -5.53 -19.43 4.55
N VAL A 138 -4.68 -19.18 5.55
CA VAL A 138 -4.76 -17.96 6.37
C VAL A 138 -4.53 -16.71 5.52
N PHE A 139 -3.57 -16.73 4.59
CA PHE A 139 -3.31 -15.62 3.67
C PHE A 139 -4.55 -15.29 2.83
N ARG A 140 -5.15 -16.32 2.24
CA ARG A 140 -6.35 -16.21 1.40
C ARG A 140 -7.54 -15.68 2.19
N ASP A 141 -7.77 -16.21 3.39
CA ASP A 141 -8.89 -15.83 4.25
C ASP A 141 -8.73 -14.41 4.79
N LEU A 142 -7.52 -14.02 5.20
CA LEU A 142 -7.22 -12.64 5.60
C LEU A 142 -7.38 -11.67 4.43
N SER A 143 -6.95 -12.05 3.23
CA SER A 143 -7.12 -11.24 2.02
C SER A 143 -8.59 -10.96 1.72
N ALA A 144 -9.42 -12.01 1.72
CA ALA A 144 -10.87 -11.90 1.56
C ALA A 144 -11.51 -11.04 2.67
N LEU A 145 -11.13 -11.27 3.93
CA LEU A 145 -11.61 -10.50 5.08
C LEU A 145 -11.29 -9.01 4.94
N ARG A 146 -10.07 -8.66 4.53
CA ARG A 146 -9.66 -7.26 4.30
C ARG A 146 -10.35 -6.65 3.09
N GLY A 147 -10.57 -7.41 2.03
CA GLY A 147 -11.34 -6.97 0.85
C GLY A 147 -12.69 -6.41 1.24
N ARG A 148 -13.43 -7.11 2.10
CA ARG A 148 -14.76 -6.68 2.58
C ARG A 148 -14.79 -5.33 3.31
N GLN A 149 -13.65 -4.82 3.75
CA GLN A 149 -13.56 -3.49 4.38
C GLN A 149 -13.62 -2.36 3.33
N PHE A 150 -13.32 -2.66 2.07
CA PHE A 150 -13.13 -1.67 1.01
C PHE A 150 -14.10 -1.83 -0.17
N THR A 151 -14.84 -2.93 -0.23
CA THR A 151 -15.84 -3.20 -1.28
C THR A 151 -17.13 -3.75 -0.70
N THR A 152 -18.23 -3.55 -1.43
CA THR A 152 -19.57 -4.03 -1.09
C THR A 152 -19.81 -5.48 -1.46
N VAL A 153 -18.91 -6.08 -2.23
CA VAL A 153 -19.02 -7.48 -2.65
C VAL A 153 -18.54 -8.36 -1.50
N ASP A 154 -19.32 -9.37 -1.11
CA ASP A 154 -18.93 -10.34 -0.07
C ASP A 154 -18.27 -11.54 -0.74
N VAL A 155 -16.96 -11.63 -0.64
CA VAL A 155 -16.17 -12.77 -1.13
C VAL A 155 -15.52 -13.44 0.07
N ARG A 156 -15.66 -14.76 0.15
CA ARG A 156 -14.97 -15.57 1.16
C ARG A 156 -13.66 -16.11 0.59
N GLY A 157 -12.74 -16.49 1.47
CA GLY A 157 -11.47 -17.08 1.03
C GLY A 157 -11.69 -18.32 0.17
N GLU A 158 -12.67 -19.16 0.50
CA GLU A 158 -13.06 -20.35 -0.28
C GLU A 158 -13.53 -20.06 -1.71
N ASP A 159 -14.03 -18.86 -1.98
CA ASP A 159 -14.55 -18.44 -3.28
C ASP A 159 -13.44 -17.86 -4.18
N LEU A 160 -12.24 -17.65 -3.64
CA LEU A 160 -11.12 -17.05 -4.37
C LEU A 160 -10.39 -18.07 -5.23
N ASN A 161 -10.33 -17.79 -6.52
CA ASN A 161 -9.48 -18.49 -7.47
C ASN A 161 -8.04 -18.01 -7.31
N LEU A 162 -7.14 -18.95 -7.02
CA LEU A 162 -5.71 -18.66 -6.94
C LEU A 162 -5.11 -18.58 -8.34
N ILE A 163 -4.46 -17.46 -8.64
CA ILE A 163 -3.70 -17.27 -9.87
C ILE A 163 -2.22 -17.19 -9.51
N LEU A 164 -1.41 -18.03 -10.15
CA LEU A 164 0.04 -18.08 -9.97
C LEU A 164 0.76 -17.50 -11.19
N PRO A 165 2.01 -17.04 -11.03
CA PRO A 165 2.88 -16.68 -12.13
C PRO A 165 2.97 -17.79 -13.20
N THR A 166 2.96 -17.40 -14.47
CA THR A 166 3.13 -18.34 -15.58
C THR A 166 4.45 -19.11 -15.42
N GLY A 167 4.37 -20.45 -15.43
CA GLY A 167 5.52 -21.34 -15.31
C GLY A 167 5.95 -21.64 -13.87
N VAL A 168 5.19 -21.21 -12.87
CA VAL A 168 5.36 -21.63 -11.46
C VAL A 168 4.31 -22.66 -11.11
N ASP A 169 4.75 -23.86 -10.73
CA ASP A 169 3.85 -24.91 -10.24
C ASP A 169 3.50 -24.70 -8.77
N THR A 170 2.30 -25.14 -8.38
CA THR A 170 1.82 -25.03 -6.99
C THR A 170 2.78 -25.65 -5.97
N SER A 171 3.50 -26.71 -6.34
CA SER A 171 4.49 -27.37 -5.47
C SER A 171 5.78 -26.57 -5.24
N GLU A 172 6.06 -25.56 -6.06
CA GLU A 172 7.23 -24.69 -5.89
C GLU A 172 6.99 -23.59 -4.86
N ILE A 173 5.72 -23.30 -4.58
CA ILE A 173 5.31 -22.27 -3.62
C ILE A 173 4.66 -22.86 -2.37
N LEU A 174 3.95 -23.99 -2.47
CA LEU A 174 3.31 -24.66 -1.36
C LEU A 174 4.13 -25.90 -0.94
N ASP A 175 4.49 -25.97 0.33
CA ASP A 175 4.96 -27.22 0.93
C ASP A 175 3.77 -28.15 1.17
N THR A 176 3.57 -29.08 0.23
CA THR A 176 2.53 -30.12 0.31
C THR A 176 3.00 -31.36 1.09
N THR A 177 4.25 -31.38 1.57
CA THR A 177 4.86 -32.54 2.25
C THR A 177 4.89 -32.41 3.76
N GLY A 178 4.75 -31.19 4.29
CA GLY A 178 4.61 -30.90 5.71
C GLY A 178 3.26 -31.31 6.29
N ALA A 179 3.25 -31.85 7.51
CA ALA A 179 2.03 -31.91 8.33
C ALA A 179 1.44 -30.50 8.45
N THR A 180 0.10 -30.38 8.43
CA THR A 180 -0.62 -29.12 8.62
C THR A 180 -0.17 -28.44 9.92
N THR A 181 0.86 -27.60 9.84
CA THR A 181 1.24 -26.69 10.91
C THR A 181 0.10 -25.69 11.05
N ASP A 182 -0.23 -25.32 12.29
CA ASP A 182 -0.98 -24.11 12.58
C ASP A 182 -0.25 -22.96 11.88
N GLY A 183 -0.75 -22.58 10.71
CA GLY A 183 -0.16 -21.54 9.88
C GLY A 183 -0.59 -20.17 10.37
N GLY A 184 0.22 -19.16 10.10
CA GLY A 184 -0.05 -17.82 10.58
C GLY A 184 1.00 -16.80 10.19
N TRP A 185 0.52 -15.60 9.89
CA TRP A 185 1.37 -14.46 9.56
C TRP A 185 1.52 -13.56 10.79
N GLU A 186 2.76 -13.33 11.21
CA GLU A 186 3.09 -12.38 12.28
C GLU A 186 2.81 -10.93 11.84
N SER A 187 3.00 -10.65 10.56
CA SER A 187 2.69 -9.36 9.95
C SER A 187 1.82 -9.54 8.70
N PHE A 188 0.71 -8.81 8.63
CA PHE A 188 -0.18 -8.77 7.47
C PHE A 188 -0.63 -7.33 7.19
N GLU A 189 -0.36 -6.83 5.99
CA GLU A 189 -0.74 -5.48 5.56
C GLU A 189 -1.57 -5.53 4.28
N SER A 190 -2.61 -4.72 4.23
CA SER A 190 -3.53 -4.63 3.08
C SER A 190 -3.72 -3.19 2.67
N ILE A 191 -3.56 -2.90 1.37
CA ILE A 191 -3.58 -1.56 0.81
C ILE A 191 -4.58 -1.52 -0.34
N PRO A 192 -5.70 -0.78 -0.20
CA PRO A 192 -6.67 -0.65 -1.30
C PRO A 192 -6.05 0.14 -2.45
N LEU A 193 -6.19 -0.36 -3.67
CA LEU A 193 -5.70 0.31 -4.86
C LEU A 193 -6.84 1.09 -5.50
N TRP A 194 -6.75 2.43 -5.44
CA TRP A 194 -7.79 3.33 -5.92
C TRP A 194 -7.51 3.81 -7.34
N SER A 195 -8.46 3.63 -8.25
CA SER A 195 -8.48 4.28 -9.57
C SER A 195 -9.83 4.96 -9.79
N LYS A 196 -9.80 6.20 -10.26
CA LYS A 196 -11.01 6.98 -10.63
C LYS A 196 -12.12 7.02 -9.55
N GLY A 197 -11.74 6.95 -8.28
CA GLY A 197 -12.66 7.00 -7.13
C GLY A 197 -13.22 5.64 -6.69
N GLU A 198 -12.79 4.55 -7.30
CA GLU A 198 -13.20 3.19 -6.95
C GLU A 198 -11.98 2.32 -6.59
N VAL A 199 -12.21 1.32 -5.75
CA VAL A 199 -11.18 0.32 -5.40
C VAL A 199 -11.13 -0.71 -6.53
N VAL A 200 -10.07 -0.69 -7.32
CA VAL A 200 -9.91 -1.60 -8.47
C VAL A 200 -9.35 -2.95 -8.06
N ALA A 201 -8.58 -2.98 -6.96
CA ALA A 201 -7.94 -4.16 -6.40
C ALA A 201 -7.49 -3.89 -4.96
N LEU A 202 -7.08 -4.94 -4.24
CA LEU A 202 -6.44 -4.83 -2.93
C LEU A 202 -5.06 -5.49 -2.98
N LEU A 203 -4.01 -4.73 -2.69
CA LEU A 203 -2.66 -5.27 -2.48
C LEU A 203 -2.59 -5.86 -1.07
N VAL A 204 -2.11 -7.09 -0.95
CA VAL A 204 -1.96 -7.81 0.32
C VAL A 204 -0.54 -8.31 0.46
N LEU A 205 0.08 -8.06 1.61
CA LEU A 205 1.45 -8.44 1.93
C LEU A 205 1.45 -9.20 3.25
N ALA A 206 2.24 -10.26 3.32
CA ALA A 206 2.40 -11.04 4.54
C ALA A 206 3.85 -11.45 4.79
N SER A 207 4.20 -11.54 6.07
CA SER A 207 5.52 -11.94 6.54
C SER A 207 5.42 -12.68 7.87
N HIS A 208 6.25 -13.70 8.05
CA HIS A 208 6.45 -14.38 9.33
C HIS A 208 7.35 -13.58 10.27
N GLU A 209 7.98 -12.51 9.79
CA GLU A 209 8.70 -11.58 10.64
C GLU A 209 7.74 -10.62 11.33
N LYS A 210 7.94 -10.44 12.63
CA LYS A 210 7.17 -9.48 13.42
C LYS A 210 7.54 -8.05 13.03
N ASP A 211 6.53 -7.20 12.85
CA ASP A 211 6.69 -5.79 12.47
C ASP A 211 7.48 -5.61 11.15
N ALA A 212 7.37 -6.57 10.22
CA ALA A 212 8.11 -6.58 8.95
C ALA A 212 7.89 -5.32 8.10
N PHE A 213 6.69 -4.74 8.19
CA PHE A 213 6.36 -3.52 7.48
C PHE A 213 6.70 -2.31 8.34
N SER A 214 7.93 -1.80 8.19
CA SER A 214 8.36 -0.57 8.86
C SER A 214 7.65 0.68 8.32
N ASP A 215 7.76 1.81 9.03
CA ASP A 215 7.25 3.10 8.53
C ASP A 215 7.91 3.52 7.20
N ASN A 216 9.14 3.09 6.96
CA ASN A 216 9.81 3.33 5.69
C ASN A 216 9.18 2.50 4.56
N ALA A 217 8.92 1.21 4.80
CA ALA A 217 8.23 0.35 3.85
C ALA A 217 6.83 0.90 3.51
N ARG A 218 6.07 1.33 4.52
CA ARG A 218 4.76 1.97 4.33
C ARG A 218 4.83 3.26 3.52
N ARG A 219 5.85 4.10 3.74
CA ARG A 219 6.06 5.31 2.93
C ARG A 219 6.34 4.96 1.46
N ASN A 220 7.20 3.99 1.21
CA ASN A 220 7.51 3.53 -0.15
C ASN A 220 6.27 2.96 -0.84
N LEU A 221 5.48 2.15 -0.13
CA LEU A 221 4.24 1.58 -0.66
C LEU A 221 3.22 2.67 -1.03
N ARG A 222 3.06 3.71 -0.21
CA ARG A 222 2.17 4.86 -0.51
C ARG A 222 2.59 5.62 -1.75
N THR A 223 3.89 5.68 -2.05
CA THR A 223 4.38 6.33 -3.28
C THR A 223 3.99 5.52 -4.52
N ILE A 224 3.93 4.20 -4.42
CA ILE A 224 3.76 3.30 -5.56
C ILE A 224 2.31 2.88 -5.78
N GLU A 225 1.52 2.84 -4.71
CA GLU A 225 0.09 2.47 -4.71
C GLU A 225 -0.71 3.13 -5.86
N PRO A 226 -0.62 4.46 -6.13
CA PRO A 226 -1.40 5.08 -7.20
C PRO A 226 -1.00 4.59 -8.60
N HIS A 227 0.28 4.27 -8.78
CA HIS A 227 0.81 3.78 -10.05
C HIS A 227 0.40 2.32 -10.29
N LEU A 228 0.45 1.48 -9.26
CA LEU A 228 -0.09 0.12 -9.32
C LEU A 228 -1.57 0.11 -9.63
N ALA A 229 -2.35 0.95 -8.96
CA ALA A 229 -3.78 1.07 -9.20
C ALA A 229 -4.08 1.42 -10.67
N THR A 230 -3.33 2.37 -11.22
CA THR A 230 -3.48 2.82 -12.62
C THR A 230 -3.12 1.71 -13.61
N VAL A 231 -2.01 1.01 -13.38
CA VAL A 231 -1.55 -0.09 -14.25
C VAL A 231 -2.53 -1.25 -14.24
N ILE A 232 -2.99 -1.65 -13.05
CA ILE A 232 -3.97 -2.73 -12.89
C ILE A 232 -5.30 -2.34 -13.52
N ASP A 233 -5.81 -1.13 -13.28
CA ASP A 233 -7.05 -0.65 -13.91
C ASP A 233 -6.95 -0.64 -15.45
N SER A 234 -5.81 -0.22 -15.98
CA SER A 234 -5.56 -0.20 -17.43
C SER A 234 -5.56 -1.61 -18.02
N ALA A 235 -4.85 -2.54 -17.38
CA ALA A 235 -4.82 -3.94 -17.80
C ALA A 235 -6.20 -4.61 -17.72
N LYS A 236 -6.98 -4.32 -16.66
CA LYS A 236 -8.37 -4.81 -16.53
C LYS A 236 -9.27 -4.28 -17.65
N GLN A 237 -9.14 -3.01 -17.99
CA GLN A 237 -9.92 -2.40 -19.08
C GLN A 237 -9.58 -3.03 -20.43
N TYR A 238 -8.30 -3.27 -20.69
CA TYR A 238 -7.85 -3.90 -21.93
C TYR A 238 -8.38 -5.33 -22.07
N GLN A 239 -8.28 -6.15 -21.02
CA GLN A 239 -8.82 -7.51 -21.02
C GLN A 239 -10.33 -7.53 -21.29
N ARG A 240 -11.10 -6.62 -20.67
CA ARG A 240 -12.55 -6.53 -20.90
C ARG A 240 -12.90 -6.20 -22.34
N ILE A 241 -12.11 -5.35 -23.00
CA ILE A 241 -12.31 -5.01 -24.42
C ILE A 241 -12.10 -6.27 -25.27
N LEU A 242 -11.01 -7.01 -25.04
CA LEU A 242 -10.71 -8.25 -25.78
C LEU A 242 -11.81 -9.31 -25.60
N GLU A 243 -12.29 -9.51 -24.37
CA GLU A 243 -13.37 -10.46 -24.08
C GLU A 243 -14.69 -10.08 -24.77
N GLN A 244 -14.99 -8.79 -24.89
CA GLN A 244 -16.17 -8.29 -25.60
C GLN A 244 -16.06 -8.50 -27.11
N GLU A 245 -14.90 -8.24 -27.71
CA GLU A 245 -14.64 -8.47 -29.13
C GLU A 245 -14.74 -9.96 -29.49
N ALA A 246 -14.18 -10.83 -28.64
CA ALA A 246 -14.28 -12.28 -28.82
C ALA A 246 -15.74 -12.76 -28.75
N ARG A 247 -16.53 -12.26 -27.78
CA ARG A 247 -17.96 -12.56 -27.67
C ARG A 247 -18.77 -12.07 -28.87
N SER A 248 -18.52 -10.84 -29.32
CA SER A 248 -19.22 -10.27 -30.49
C SER A 248 -18.90 -11.05 -31.77
N SER A 249 -17.64 -11.44 -31.96
CA SER A 249 -17.20 -12.21 -33.13
C SER A 249 -17.82 -13.61 -33.16
N LEU A 250 -17.90 -14.28 -32.02
CA LEU A 250 -18.56 -15.58 -31.91
C LEU A 250 -20.07 -15.50 -32.14
N SER A 251 -20.74 -14.45 -31.64
CA SER A 251 -22.17 -14.22 -31.90
C SER A 251 -22.44 -14.02 -33.39
N SER A 252 -21.57 -13.30 -34.11
CA SER A 252 -21.72 -13.06 -35.56
C SER A 252 -21.43 -14.27 -36.45
N LEU A 253 -20.85 -15.34 -35.89
CA LEU A 253 -20.59 -16.60 -36.61
C LEU A 253 -21.68 -17.66 -36.37
N LEU A 254 -22.59 -17.41 -35.42
CA LEU A 254 -23.69 -18.31 -35.06
C LEU A 254 -25.05 -17.87 -35.67
N ASP A 255 -25.11 -16.66 -36.24
CA ASP A 255 -26.23 -16.12 -37.04
C ASP A 255 -25.96 -16.26 -38.55
#